data_AF-A0A6D2CB61-F1
#
_entry.id   AF-A0A6D2CB61-F1
#
_cell.length_a   1.000
_cell.length_b   1.000
_cell.length_c   1.000
_cell.angle_alpha   90.00
_cell.angle_beta   90.00
_cell.angle_gamma   90.00
#
_symmetry.space_group_name_H-M   'P 1'
#
loop_
_entity.id
_entity.type
_entity.pdbx_description
1 polymer ?
#
loop_
_entity_poly.entity_id
_entity_poly.type
_entity_poly.pdbx_seq_one_letter_code
_entity_poly.pdbx_strand_id
1 'polypeptide(L)' 'MDYIQRNNKHENDVLEIFKGDRELCREFKAMLDKELIHIKAHRPDIIASWKYYQEFERICAEEHGIN' A
#
# COMPACT_ATOMS: atom_id res chain seq x y z
N MET A 1 9.49 33.08 8.09
CA MET A 1 10.09 31.75 7.87
C MET A 1 9.07 30.74 8.37
N ASP A 2 8.45 30.07 7.41
CA ASP A 2 7.09 29.53 7.49
C ASP A 2 6.95 28.36 8.47
N TYR A 3 5.97 28.46 9.38
CA TYR A 3 5.56 27.36 10.26
C TYR A 3 4.87 26.21 9.51
N ILE A 4 4.75 26.29 8.18
CA ILE A 4 4.09 25.33 7.27
C ILE A 4 5.15 24.46 6.57
N GLN A 5 6.13 23.95 7.31
CA GLN A 5 7.04 22.95 6.77
C GLN A 5 7.35 21.89 7.83
N ARG A 6 6.31 21.21 8.28
CA ARG A 6 6.45 19.96 9.04
C ARG A 6 5.57 18.91 8.40
N ASN A 7 6.22 17.83 7.96
CA ASN A 7 5.64 16.61 7.42
C ASN A 7 5.34 16.64 5.91
N ASN A 8 6.37 16.91 5.10
CA ASN A 8 6.35 16.69 3.66
C ASN A 8 6.57 15.19 3.34
N LYS A 9 5.72 14.32 3.92
CA LYS A 9 5.75 12.89 3.61
C LYS A 9 5.00 12.67 2.31
N HIS A 10 5.70 12.15 1.31
CA HIS A 10 5.13 11.75 0.03
C HIS A 10 4.61 10.32 0.12
N GLU A 11 3.69 9.93 -0.76
CA GLU A 11 3.12 8.58 -0.77
C GLU A 11 4.21 7.50 -0.98
N ASN A 12 5.31 7.87 -1.66
CA ASN A 12 6.48 7.00 -1.78
C ASN A 12 7.14 6.70 -0.43
N ASP A 13 7.14 7.65 0.52
CA ASP A 13 7.70 7.42 1.86
C ASP A 13 6.90 6.36 2.63
N VAL A 14 5.59 6.28 2.37
CA VAL A 14 4.72 5.25 2.94
C VAL A 14 5.06 3.88 2.34
N LEU A 15 5.29 3.81 1.03
CA LEU A 15 5.70 2.57 0.37
C LEU A 15 7.07 2.07 0.85
N GLU A 16 8.03 2.96 1.09
CA GLU A 16 9.34 2.59 1.64
C GLU A 16 9.25 2.00 3.05
N ILE A 17 8.30 2.46 3.88
CA ILE A 17 8.03 1.84 5.19
C ILE A 17 7.59 0.38 5.00
N PHE A 18 6.68 0.11 4.06
CA PHE A 18 6.22 -1.26 3.79
C PHE A 18 7.31 -2.17 3.22
N LYS A 19 8.28 -1.64 2.48
CA LYS A 19 9.48 -2.39 2.05
C LYS A 19 10.39 -2.74 3.23
N GLY A 20 10.49 -1.86 4.22
CA GLY A 20 11.34 -2.05 5.40
C GLY A 20 10.71 -2.90 6.51
N ASP A 21 9.37 -2.99 6.55
CA ASP A 21 8.62 -3.67 7.60
C ASP A 21 7.62 -4.68 7.03
N ARG A 22 8.03 -5.94 7.05
CA ARG A 22 7.30 -7.07 6.45
C ARG A 22 6.08 -7.48 7.26
N GLU A 23 6.15 -7.36 8.58
CA GLU A 23 5.02 -7.68 9.46
C GLU A 23 3.91 -6.65 9.21
N LEU A 24 4.29 -5.37 9.13
CA LEU A 24 3.38 -4.29 8.78
C LEU A 24 2.76 -4.45 7.39
N CYS A 25 3.53 -4.82 6.33
CA CYS A 25 2.95 -5.09 5.00
C CYS A 25 1.87 -6.18 5.10
N ARG A 26 2.18 -7.27 5.80
CA ARG A 26 1.27 -8.42 5.93
C ARG A 26 0.00 -8.09 6.69
N GLU A 27 0.10 -7.44 7.85
CA GLU A 27 -1.07 -7.04 8.63
C GLU A 27 -1.95 -6.06 7.87
N PHE A 28 -1.34 -5.07 7.23
CA PHE A 28 -2.05 -4.07 6.46
C PHE A 28 -2.71 -4.67 5.22
N LYS A 29 -2.04 -5.59 4.52
CA LYS A 29 -2.61 -6.36 3.40
C LYS A 29 -3.83 -7.16 3.84
N ALA A 30 -3.74 -7.87 4.96
CA ALA A 30 -4.83 -8.68 5.48
C ALA A 30 -6.05 -7.84 5.88
N MET A 31 -5.84 -6.61 6.38
CA MET A 31 -6.90 -5.63 6.61
C MET A 31 -7.54 -5.21 5.28
N LEU A 32 -6.73 -4.75 4.32
CA LEU A 32 -7.22 -4.26 3.03
C LEU A 32 -7.95 -5.33 2.22
N ASP A 33 -7.54 -6.59 2.29
CA ASP A 33 -8.24 -7.68 1.59
C ASP A 33 -9.66 -7.91 2.11
N LYS A 34 -9.93 -7.61 3.39
CA LYS A 34 -11.28 -7.64 3.95
C LYS A 34 -12.07 -6.40 3.56
N GLU A 35 -11.49 -5.22 3.75
CA GLU A 35 -12.17 -3.95 3.50
C GLU A 35 -12.48 -3.72 2.02
N LEU A 36 -11.58 -4.14 1.12
CA LEU A 36 -11.72 -3.94 -0.32
C LEU A 36 -12.49 -5.05 -1.03
N ILE A 37 -12.97 -6.09 -0.32
CA ILE A 37 -13.60 -7.28 -0.94
C ILE A 37 -14.75 -6.90 -1.88
N HIS A 38 -15.63 -5.98 -1.47
CA HIS A 38 -16.78 -5.58 -2.27
C HIS A 38 -16.39 -4.68 -3.44
N ILE A 39 -15.40 -3.80 -3.27
CA ILE A 39 -14.91 -2.92 -4.34
C ILE A 39 -14.20 -3.76 -5.40
N LYS A 40 -13.35 -4.72 -4.99
CA LYS A 40 -12.69 -5.67 -5.91
C LYS A 40 -13.71 -6.49 -6.69
N ALA A 41 -14.81 -6.91 -6.06
CA ALA A 41 -15.85 -7.71 -6.72
C ALA A 41 -16.68 -6.91 -7.74
N HIS A 42 -17.04 -5.66 -7.44
CA HIS A 42 -18.01 -4.90 -8.25
C HIS A 42 -17.38 -3.81 -9.12
N ARG A 43 -16.23 -3.27 -8.71
CA ARG A 43 -15.54 -2.14 -9.34
C ARG A 43 -14.01 -2.34 -9.36
N PRO A 44 -13.52 -3.44 -9.97
CA PRO A 44 -12.09 -3.68 -10.08
C PRO A 44 -11.36 -2.57 -10.85
N ASP A 45 -12.06 -1.83 -11.73
CA ASP A 45 -11.56 -0.67 -12.46
C ASP A 45 -11.10 0.47 -11.54
N ILE A 46 -11.78 0.68 -10.40
CA ILE A 46 -11.39 1.67 -9.41
C ILE A 46 -10.06 1.27 -8.78
N ILE A 47 -9.94 0.00 -8.37
CA ILE A 47 -8.71 -0.52 -7.76
C ILE A 47 -7.52 -0.46 -8.73
N ALA A 48 -7.76 -0.77 -10.01
CA ALA A 48 -6.75 -0.67 -11.06
C ALA A 48 -6.23 0.76 -11.26
N SER A 49 -7.04 1.78 -10.99
CA SER A 49 -6.65 3.19 -11.11
C SER A 49 -5.75 3.69 -9.96
N TRP A 50 -5.67 2.94 -8.85
CA TRP A 50 -4.92 3.35 -7.66
C TRP A 50 -3.43 3.04 -7.78
N LYS A 51 -2.67 3.95 -8.39
CA LYS A 51 -1.21 3.83 -8.59
C LYS A 51 -0.46 3.27 -7.38
N TYR A 52 -0.62 3.88 -6.20
CA TYR A 52 0.14 3.50 -5.01
C TYR A 52 -0.32 2.18 -4.40
N TYR A 53 -1.59 1.82 -4.56
CA TYR A 53 -2.08 0.50 -4.13
C TYR A 53 -1.51 -0.62 -5.02
N GLN A 54 -1.38 -0.38 -6.32
CA GLN A 54 -0.73 -1.34 -7.23
C GLN A 54 0.74 -1.56 -6.86
N GLU A 55 1.46 -0.50 -6.47
CA GLU A 55 2.85 -0.61 -6.01
C GLU A 55 2.95 -1.34 -4.66
N PHE A 56 2.02 -1.08 -3.74
CA PHE A 56 1.92 -1.84 -2.49
C PHE A 56 1.68 -3.34 -2.71
N GLU A 57 0.77 -3.73 -3.61
CA GLU A 57 0.54 -5.15 -3.93
C GLU A 57 1.80 -5.81 -4.52
N ARG A 58 2.63 -5.08 -5.28
CA ARG A 58 3.94 -5.57 -5.76
C ARG A 58 4.91 -5.81 -4.62
N ILE A 59 5.03 -4.85 -3.70
CA ILE A 59 5.89 -4.98 -2.51
C ILE A 59 5.51 -6.24 -1.71
N CYS A 60 4.22 -6.39 -1.38
CA CYS A 60 3.79 -7.58 -0.65
C CYS A 60 3.94 -8.89 -1.48
N ALA A 61 3.89 -8.85 -2.83
CA ALA A 61 4.13 -10.03 -3.68
C ALA A 61 5.61 -10.44 -3.76
N GLU A 62 6.53 -9.48 -3.82
CA GLU A 62 7.99 -9.72 -3.80
C GLU A 62 8.42 -10.39 -2.49
N GLU A 63 7.79 -10.03 -1.37
CA GLU A 63 8.00 -10.68 -0.06
C GLU A 63 7.47 -12.12 0.02
N HIS A 64 6.57 -12.51 -0.88
CA HIS A 64 6.05 -13.89 -0.99
C HIS A 64 6.77 -14.72 -2.07
N GLY A 65 7.77 -14.14 -2.75
CA GLY A 65 8.69 -14.85 -3.63
C GLY A 65 9.60 -15.79 -2.84
N ILE A 66 9.39 -17.08 -3.07
CA ILE A 66 10.12 -18.23 -2.50
C ILE A 66 11.64 -18.03 -2.61
N ASN A 67 12.32 -18.14 -1.47
CA ASN A 67 13.64 -18.78 -1.37
C ASN A 67 13.39 -20.25 -1.01
#